data_AF-A0A947QQ98-F1
#
_entry.id   AF-A0A947QQ98-F1
#
_cell.length_a   1.000
_cell.length_b   1.000
_cell.length_c   1.000
_cell.angle_alpha   90.00
_cell.angle_beta   90.00
_cell.angle_gamma   90.00
#
_symmetry.space_group_name_H-M   'P 1'
#
loop_
_entity.id
_entity.type
_entity.pdbx_description
1 polymer ?
#
loop_
_entity_poly.entity_id
_entity_poly.type
_entity_poly.pdbx_seq_one_letter_code
_entity_poly.pdbx_strand_id
1 'polypeptide(L)'
;MNNNSQAIVQNNAFAFCRWSITIIIWCAFFLKLEWLVVLSFVILLISALTGVAHSPLIVIYTQTLGRIIPSKKVVLNKPAMRFAHSIGTLFALICLVLLYTAPVAIAWRVVLIFAIIKTISAFGFCPASKFYTCMSKGGCCAFSKKVFHE
;
A
#
# COMPACT_ATOMS: atom_id res chain seq x y z
N MET A 1 10.46 -13.60 20.69
CA MET A 1 9.89 -12.93 19.49
C MET A 1 10.92 -13.07 18.37
N ASN A 2 10.57 -13.74 17.26
CA ASN A 2 11.52 -14.06 16.20
C ASN A 2 11.93 -12.79 15.42
N ASN A 3 13.22 -12.46 15.36
CA ASN A 3 13.77 -11.28 14.67
C ASN A 3 13.48 -11.26 13.15
N ASN A 4 12.99 -12.37 12.59
CA ASN A 4 12.61 -12.48 11.18
C ASN A 4 11.32 -11.76 10.79
N SER A 5 10.48 -11.35 11.75
CA SER A 5 9.16 -10.76 11.46
C SER A 5 9.16 -9.25 11.27
N GLN A 6 10.32 -8.59 11.45
CA GLN A 6 10.44 -7.13 11.39
C GLN A 6 11.32 -6.68 10.22
N ALA A 7 10.94 -5.56 9.59
CA ALA A 7 11.70 -4.88 8.55
C ALA A 7 12.00 -3.47 9.03
N ILE A 8 13.27 -3.05 8.92
CA ILE A 8 13.69 -1.71 9.27
C ILE A 8 13.85 -0.92 7.96
N VAL A 9 13.06 0.13 7.80
CA VAL A 9 13.05 0.94 6.57
C VAL A 9 13.10 2.42 6.95
N GLN A 10 13.67 3.28 6.10
CA GLN A 10 13.57 4.73 6.28
C GLN A 10 12.11 5.19 6.17
N ASN A 11 11.66 6.05 7.09
CA ASN A 11 10.29 6.54 7.10
C ASN A 11 9.91 7.25 5.79
N ASN A 12 10.81 8.07 5.25
CA ASN A 12 10.56 8.77 3.99
C ASN A 12 10.49 7.81 2.80
N ALA A 13 11.31 6.74 2.76
CA ALA A 13 11.22 5.73 1.72
C ALA A 13 9.85 5.02 1.74
N PHE A 14 9.34 4.75 2.96
CA PHE A 14 8.03 4.16 3.13
C PHE A 14 6.88 5.12 2.80
N ALA A 15 7.02 6.41 3.10
CA ALA A 15 6.07 7.44 2.69
C ALA A 15 6.07 7.62 1.16
N PHE A 16 7.25 7.70 0.55
CA PHE A 16 7.45 7.78 -0.89
C PHE A 16 6.75 6.62 -1.60
N CYS A 17 7.00 5.39 -1.16
CA CYS A 17 6.35 4.21 -1.74
C CYS A 17 4.82 4.31 -1.75
N ARG A 18 4.22 4.81 -0.66
CA ARG A 18 2.77 4.95 -0.56
C ARG A 18 2.24 6.07 -1.44
N TRP A 19 2.89 7.24 -1.40
CA TRP A 19 2.51 8.39 -2.22
C TRP A 19 2.69 8.13 -3.71
N SER A 20 3.78 7.51 -4.14
CA SER A 20 4.02 7.19 -5.55
C SER A 20 2.91 6.31 -6.12
N ILE A 21 2.47 5.25 -5.41
CA ILE A 21 1.37 4.40 -5.88
C ILE A 21 0.05 5.18 -5.95
N THR A 22 -0.23 6.01 -4.94
CA THR A 22 -1.42 6.87 -4.94
C THR A 22 -1.43 7.82 -6.13
N ILE A 23 -0.30 8.50 -6.38
CA ILE A 23 -0.14 9.43 -7.51
C ILE A 23 -0.32 8.68 -8.84
N ILE A 24 0.34 7.52 -9.02
CA ILE A 24 0.21 6.70 -10.24
C ILE A 24 -1.26 6.37 -10.52
N ILE A 25 -2.02 5.95 -9.50
CA ILE A 25 -3.43 5.58 -9.66
C ILE A 25 -4.31 6.80 -9.95
N TRP A 26 -4.06 7.95 -9.30
CA TRP A 26 -4.78 9.20 -9.64
C TRP A 26 -4.48 9.66 -11.06
N CYS A 27 -3.22 9.61 -11.49
CA CYS A 27 -2.83 9.88 -12.87
C CYS A 27 -3.53 8.91 -13.84
N ALA A 28 -3.59 7.62 -13.50
CA ALA A 28 -4.33 6.63 -14.28
C ALA A 28 -5.81 7.03 -14.44
N PHE A 29 -6.45 7.44 -13.35
CA PHE A 29 -7.86 7.82 -13.33
C PHE A 29 -8.16 9.11 -14.13
N PHE A 30 -7.35 10.15 -13.98
CA PHE A 30 -7.55 11.44 -14.65
C PHE A 30 -7.22 11.38 -16.13
N LEU A 31 -6.10 10.75 -16.48
CA LEU A 31 -5.63 10.63 -17.86
C LEU A 31 -6.28 9.45 -18.61
N LYS A 32 -7.06 8.62 -17.92
CA LYS A 32 -7.69 7.40 -18.45
C LYS A 32 -6.67 6.43 -19.06
N LEU A 33 -5.49 6.34 -18.44
CA LEU A 33 -4.39 5.51 -18.91
C LEU A 33 -4.38 4.14 -18.21
N GLU A 34 -4.77 3.10 -18.93
CA GLU A 34 -4.83 1.71 -18.42
C GLU A 34 -3.45 1.18 -18.01
N TRP A 35 -2.40 1.54 -18.75
CA TRP A 35 -1.05 1.08 -18.49
C TRP A 35 -0.52 1.52 -17.12
N LEU A 36 -0.99 2.67 -16.59
CA LEU A 36 -0.64 3.12 -15.24
C LEU A 36 -1.28 2.23 -14.16
N VAL A 37 -2.47 1.69 -14.42
CA VAL A 37 -3.11 0.70 -13.54
C VAL A 37 -2.30 -0.60 -13.54
N VAL A 38 -1.87 -1.06 -14.73
CA VAL A 38 -0.99 -2.23 -14.88
C VAL A 38 0.32 -2.02 -14.13
N LEU A 39 0.95 -0.86 -14.28
CA LEU A 39 2.18 -0.52 -13.56
C LEU A 39 1.96 -0.58 -12.04
N SER A 40 0.86 -0.02 -11.53
CA SER A 40 0.54 -0.06 -10.11
C SER A 40 0.33 -1.49 -9.59
N PHE A 41 -0.32 -2.35 -10.38
CA PHE A 41 -0.51 -3.77 -10.09
C PHE A 41 0.83 -4.48 -9.98
N VAL A 42 1.72 -4.31 -10.98
CA VAL A 42 3.04 -4.94 -11.00
C VAL A 42 3.88 -4.51 -9.79
N ILE A 43 3.92 -3.22 -9.46
CA ILE A 43 4.67 -2.73 -8.30
C ILE A 43 4.14 -3.33 -7.01
N LEU A 44 2.81 -3.38 -6.84
CA LEU A 44 2.19 -3.96 -5.65
C LEU A 44 2.40 -5.47 -5.55
N LEU A 45 2.32 -6.19 -6.68
CA LEU A 45 2.56 -7.63 -6.76
C LEU A 45 3.99 -7.97 -6.36
N ILE A 46 4.99 -7.29 -6.95
CA ILE A 46 6.39 -7.47 -6.58
C ILE A 46 6.57 -7.17 -5.09
N SER A 47 5.97 -6.07 -4.60
CA SER A 47 6.08 -5.68 -3.18
C SER A 47 5.37 -6.63 -2.22
N ALA A 48 4.37 -7.39 -2.68
CA ALA A 48 3.70 -8.44 -1.92
C ALA A 48 4.56 -9.70 -1.83
N LEU A 49 5.23 -10.06 -2.93
CA LEU A 49 6.12 -11.23 -3.03
C LEU A 49 7.43 -11.01 -2.26
N THR A 50 8.15 -9.92 -2.54
CA THR A 50 9.44 -9.63 -1.91
C THR A 50 9.27 -9.10 -0.49
N GLY A 51 8.20 -8.36 -0.24
CA GLY A 51 7.92 -7.66 1.01
C GLY A 51 8.44 -6.21 1.01
N VAL A 52 8.03 -5.44 2.03
CA VAL A 52 8.24 -3.98 2.06
C VAL A 52 9.72 -3.56 2.00
N ALA A 53 10.64 -4.31 2.62
CA ALA A 53 12.06 -3.93 2.64
C ALA A 53 12.73 -3.98 1.25
N HIS A 54 12.17 -4.75 0.32
CA HIS A 54 12.67 -4.92 -1.04
C HIS A 54 11.62 -4.51 -2.08
N SER A 55 10.70 -3.61 -1.69
CA SER A 55 9.79 -3.00 -2.65
C SER A 55 10.60 -2.14 -3.62
N PRO A 56 10.33 -2.20 -4.93
CA PRO A 56 11.11 -1.47 -5.95
C PRO A 56 11.14 0.04 -5.66
N LEU A 57 10.04 0.64 -5.21
CA LEU A 57 9.98 2.07 -4.87
C LEU A 57 10.85 2.42 -3.65
N ILE A 58 10.95 1.52 -2.66
CA ILE A 58 11.78 1.72 -1.47
C ILE A 58 13.26 1.58 -1.84
N VAL A 59 13.60 0.62 -2.69
CA VAL A 59 14.97 0.45 -3.20
C VAL A 59 15.38 1.68 -4.02
N ILE A 60 14.54 2.13 -4.95
CA ILE A 60 14.78 3.33 -5.75
C ILE A 60 15.00 4.54 -4.82
N TYR A 61 14.10 4.77 -3.85
CA TYR A 61 14.26 5.89 -2.93
C TYR A 61 15.55 5.79 -2.12
N THR A 62 15.84 4.64 -1.51
CA THR A 62 17.03 4.48 -0.65
C THR A 62 18.34 4.60 -1.41
N GLN A 63 18.38 4.20 -2.70
CA GLN A 63 19.54 4.35 -3.56
C GLN A 63 19.72 5.77 -4.13
N THR A 64 18.63 6.53 -4.27
CA THR A 64 18.64 7.89 -4.84
C THR A 64 18.46 8.96 -3.76
N LEU A 65 17.22 9.37 -3.48
CA LEU A 65 16.85 10.46 -2.59
C LEU A 65 17.24 10.23 -1.14
N GLY A 66 17.21 8.97 -0.68
CA GLY A 66 17.56 8.57 0.67
C GLY A 66 19.04 8.71 1.01
N ARG A 67 19.92 8.90 0.01
CA ARG A 67 21.33 9.28 0.24
C ARG A 67 21.50 10.77 0.55
N ILE A 68 20.61 11.60 0.01
CA ILE A 68 20.68 13.06 0.15
C ILE A 68 19.88 13.52 1.38
N ILE A 69 18.72 12.88 1.63
CA ILE A 69 17.81 13.23 2.73
C ILE A 69 17.66 12.02 3.66
N PRO A 70 18.55 11.86 4.66
CA PRO A 70 18.43 10.79 5.62
C PRO A 70 17.17 10.97 6.47
N SER A 71 16.45 9.88 6.70
CA SER A 71 15.22 9.87 7.49
C SER A 71 15.30 8.83 8.60
N LYS A 72 14.53 9.05 9.68
CA LYS A 72 14.45 8.13 10.81
C LYS A 72 14.03 6.74 10.33
N LYS A 73 14.69 5.71 10.85
CA LYS A 73 14.34 4.31 10.57
C LYS A 73 13.10 3.94 11.39
N VAL A 74 12.15 3.27 10.75
CA VAL A 74 10.93 2.74 11.37
C VAL A 74 10.93 1.22 11.28
N VAL A 75 10.43 0.58 12.34
CA VAL A 75 10.27 -0.87 12.41
C VAL A 75 8.87 -1.22 11.93
N LEU A 76 8.79 -1.95 10.83
CA LEU A 76 7.55 -2.42 10.23
C LEU A 76 7.41 -3.93 10.40
N ASN A 77 6.18 -4.38 10.63
CA ASN A 77 5.85 -5.80 10.69
C ASN A 77 5.78 -6.35 9.24
N LYS A 78 6.73 -7.22 8.87
CA LYS A 78 6.86 -7.79 7.52
C LYS A 78 5.56 -8.48 7.05
N PRO A 79 4.96 -9.43 7.79
CA PRO A 79 3.76 -10.10 7.32
C PRO A 79 2.54 -9.16 7.22
N ALA A 80 2.39 -8.20 8.13
CA ALA A 80 1.31 -7.20 8.02
C ALA A 80 1.45 -6.35 6.76
N MET A 81 2.68 -5.99 6.40
CA MET A 81 2.96 -5.21 5.19
C MET A 81 2.78 -6.03 3.91
N ARG A 82 3.19 -7.31 3.90
CA ARG A 82 2.90 -8.23 2.79
C ARG A 82 1.40 -8.36 2.58
N PHE A 83 0.65 -8.58 3.65
CA PHE A 83 -0.82 -8.64 3.59
C PHE A 83 -1.44 -7.36 3.00
N ALA A 84 -0.98 -6.19 3.45
CA ALA A 84 -1.45 -4.91 2.91
C ALA A 84 -1.15 -4.76 1.40
N HIS A 85 0.04 -5.17 0.94
CA HIS A 85 0.37 -5.18 -0.48
C HIS A 85 -0.41 -6.23 -1.26
N SER A 86 -0.67 -7.42 -0.70
CA SER A 86 -1.51 -8.45 -1.31
C SER A 86 -2.94 -7.96 -1.53
N ILE A 87 -3.54 -7.32 -0.52
CA ILE A 87 -4.87 -6.69 -0.68
C ILE A 87 -4.81 -5.61 -1.76
N GLY A 88 -3.80 -4.73 -1.72
CA GLY A 88 -3.61 -3.72 -2.75
C GLY A 88 -3.50 -4.30 -4.16
N THR A 89 -2.81 -5.44 -4.30
CA THR A 89 -2.62 -6.17 -5.55
C THR A 89 -3.94 -6.75 -6.04
N LEU A 90 -4.72 -7.35 -5.14
CA LEU A 90 -6.05 -7.89 -5.45
C LEU A 90 -7.00 -6.80 -5.95
N PHE A 91 -7.04 -5.64 -5.28
CA PHE A 91 -7.85 -4.51 -5.75
C PHE A 91 -7.39 -3.99 -7.11
N ALA A 92 -6.08 -3.89 -7.34
CA ALA A 92 -5.54 -3.49 -8.64
C ALA A 92 -5.89 -4.52 -9.74
N LEU A 93 -5.85 -5.82 -9.42
CA LEU A 93 -6.28 -6.88 -10.33
C LEU A 93 -7.77 -6.78 -10.67
N ILE A 94 -8.63 -6.54 -9.67
CA ILE A 94 -10.06 -6.30 -9.90
C ILE A 94 -10.27 -5.10 -10.83
N CYS A 95 -9.54 -4.00 -10.61
CA CYS A 95 -9.61 -2.84 -11.50
C CYS A 95 -9.21 -3.20 -12.94
N LEU A 96 -8.12 -3.96 -13.12
CA LEU A 96 -7.68 -4.41 -14.44
C LEU A 96 -8.70 -5.31 -15.12
N VAL A 97 -9.20 -6.33 -14.42
CA VAL A 97 -10.22 -7.24 -14.97
C VAL A 97 -11.46 -6.45 -15.41
N LEU A 98 -11.92 -5.49 -14.59
CA LEU A 98 -13.07 -4.67 -14.95
C LEU A 98 -12.79 -3.72 -16.12
N LEU A 99 -11.57 -3.18 -16.25
CA LEU A 99 -11.19 -2.38 -17.42
C LEU A 99 -11.30 -3.17 -18.73
N TYR A 100 -11.04 -4.49 -18.72
CA TYR A 100 -11.11 -5.33 -19.92
C TYR A 100 -12.47 -6.01 -20.15
N THR A 101 -13.30 -6.17 -19.12
CA THR A 101 -14.54 -6.98 -19.20
C THR A 101 -15.83 -6.21 -18.97
N ALA A 102 -15.78 -5.08 -18.27
CA ALA A 102 -16.95 -4.30 -17.88
C ALA A 102 -17.09 -3.02 -18.72
N PRO A 103 -18.28 -2.39 -18.73
CA PRO A 103 -18.45 -1.08 -19.34
C PRO A 103 -17.47 -0.06 -18.79
N VAL A 104 -16.87 0.74 -19.68
CA VAL A 104 -15.83 1.73 -19.38
C VAL A 104 -16.20 2.62 -18.18
N ALA A 105 -17.46 3.05 -18.09
CA ALA A 105 -17.95 3.88 -17.00
C ALA A 105 -17.84 3.19 -15.61
N ILE A 106 -18.13 1.89 -15.53
CA ILE A 106 -18.08 1.13 -14.26
C ILE A 106 -16.63 0.88 -13.87
N ALA A 107 -15.79 0.48 -14.83
CA ALA A 107 -14.38 0.21 -14.58
C ALA A 107 -13.67 1.41 -13.96
N TRP A 108 -13.83 2.61 -14.53
CA TRP A 108 -13.22 3.83 -13.99
C TRP A 108 -13.80 4.28 -12.65
N ARG A 109 -15.06 3.96 -12.33
CA ARG A 109 -15.62 4.20 -10.98
C ARG A 109 -14.93 3.32 -9.93
N VAL A 110 -14.63 2.07 -10.27
CA VAL A 110 -13.91 1.17 -9.36
C VAL A 110 -12.45 1.62 -9.19
N VAL A 111 -11.79 2.08 -10.28
CA VAL A 111 -10.45 2.70 -10.18
C VAL A 111 -10.47 3.94 -9.27
N LEU A 112 -11.52 4.76 -9.32
CA LEU A 112 -11.68 5.91 -8.42
C LEU A 112 -11.78 5.48 -6.95
N ILE A 113 -12.60 4.47 -6.65
CA ILE A 113 -12.70 3.91 -5.29
C ILE A 113 -11.33 3.42 -4.83
N PHE A 114 -10.59 2.73 -5.69
CA PHE A 114 -9.24 2.26 -5.40
C PHE A 114 -8.26 3.42 -5.13
N ALA A 115 -8.33 4.50 -5.91
CA ALA A 115 -7.54 5.72 -5.69
C ALA A 115 -7.81 6.34 -4.31
N ILE A 116 -9.08 6.41 -3.90
CA ILE A 116 -9.48 6.94 -2.59
C ILE A 116 -8.91 6.07 -1.46
N ILE A 117 -9.07 4.74 -1.54
CA ILE A 117 -8.53 3.79 -0.54
C ILE A 117 -7.00 3.94 -0.42
N LYS A 118 -6.30 4.11 -1.55
CA LYS A 118 -4.85 4.32 -1.57
C LYS A 118 -4.44 5.66 -0.98
N THR A 119 -5.23 6.70 -1.20
CA THR A 119 -5.03 8.02 -0.59
C THR A 119 -5.10 7.92 0.94
N ILE A 120 -6.12 7.27 1.48
CA ILE A 120 -6.25 7.03 2.93
C ILE A 120 -5.03 6.27 3.47
N SER A 121 -4.56 5.26 2.73
CA SER A 121 -3.36 4.50 3.09
C SER A 121 -2.07 5.36 3.05
N ALA A 122 -1.98 6.32 2.14
CA ALA A 122 -0.84 7.23 2.02
C ALA A 122 -0.70 8.16 3.23
N PHE A 123 -1.82 8.61 3.80
CA PHE A 123 -1.85 9.39 5.05
C PHE A 123 -1.45 8.59 6.31
N GLY A 124 -1.18 7.28 6.19
CA GLY A 124 -0.77 6.45 7.33
C GLY A 124 -1.89 5.64 7.96
N PHE A 125 -3.12 5.84 7.51
CA PHE A 125 -4.26 5.00 7.85
C PHE A 125 -4.28 3.79 6.91
N CYS A 126 -3.33 2.87 7.05
CA CYS A 126 -3.37 1.62 6.29
C CYS A 126 -4.35 0.65 6.97
N PRO A 127 -5.61 0.51 6.47
CA PRO A 127 -6.61 -0.31 7.16
C PRO A 127 -6.22 -1.78 7.16
N ALA A 128 -5.56 -2.26 6.10
CA ALA A 128 -5.17 -3.66 5.96
C ALA A 128 -4.14 -4.10 7.01
N SER A 129 -3.12 -3.26 7.31
CA SER A 129 -2.12 -3.62 8.32
C SER A 129 -2.68 -3.53 9.74
N LYS A 130 -3.60 -2.59 10.00
CA LYS A 130 -4.36 -2.49 11.26
C LYS A 130 -5.29 -3.69 11.46
N PHE A 131 -6.00 -4.08 10.40
CA PHE A 131 -6.87 -5.26 10.39
C PHE A 131 -6.06 -6.54 10.64
N TYR A 132 -4.94 -6.73 9.95
CA TYR A 132 -4.04 -7.85 10.19
C TYR A 132 -3.51 -7.89 11.63
N THR A 133 -3.16 -6.73 12.19
CA THR A 133 -2.70 -6.65 13.58
C THR A 133 -3.82 -6.99 14.57
N CYS A 134 -5.06 -6.57 14.30
CA CYS A 134 -6.23 -6.94 15.09
C CYS A 134 -6.49 -8.45 15.03
N MET A 135 -6.47 -9.03 13.83
CA MET A 135 -6.76 -10.45 13.60
C MET A 135 -5.66 -11.35 14.20
N SER A 136 -4.39 -10.99 14.03
CA SER A 136 -3.25 -11.78 14.54
C SER A 136 -3.04 -11.67 16.05
N LYS A 137 -3.57 -10.64 16.72
CA LYS A 137 -3.45 -10.45 18.18
C LYS A 137 -4.70 -10.85 18.98
N GLY A 138 -5.69 -11.48 18.34
CA GLY A 138 -6.82 -12.09 19.05
C GLY A 138 -7.93 -11.12 19.48
N GLY A 139 -8.09 -9.95 18.86
CA GLY A 139 -9.30 -9.15 19.05
C GLY A 139 -9.21 -7.68 18.65
N CYS A 140 -10.16 -7.22 17.81
CA CYS A 140 -10.35 -5.80 17.47
C CYS A 140 -10.89 -4.96 18.65
N CYS A 141 -11.23 -5.58 19.79
CA CYS A 141 -11.88 -4.93 20.93
C CYS A 141 -11.00 -3.96 21.73
N ALA A 142 -9.66 -3.99 21.58
CA ALA A 142 -8.78 -3.03 22.26
C ALA A 142 -8.77 -1.62 21.62
N PHE A 143 -9.23 -1.49 20.36
CA PHE A 143 -9.33 -0.18 19.70
C PHE A 143 -10.61 0.58 20.14
N SER A 144 -11.68 -0.15 20.45
CA SER A 144 -12.92 0.44 21.00
C SER A 144 -12.70 1.05 22.39
N LYS A 145 -11.91 0.38 23.25
CA LYS A 145 -11.68 0.84 24.63
C LYS A 145 -10.87 2.14 24.76
N LYS A 146 -10.16 2.57 23.70
CA LYS A 146 -9.37 3.83 23.70
C LYS A 146 -10.08 5.01 23.04
N VAL A 147 -11.20 4.78 22.35
CA VAL A 147 -11.99 5.84 21.71
C VAL A 147 -13.27 6.14 22.49
N PHE A 148 -13.74 5.22 23.35
CA PHE A 148 -14.97 5.37 24.15
C PHE A 148 -14.74 5.45 25.67
N HIS A 149 -13.53 5.77 26.12
CA HIS A 149 -13.27 6.18 27.51
C HIS A 149 -12.57 7.54 27.48
N GLU A 150 -13.35 8.58 27.20
CA GLU A 150 -13.27 9.85 27.93
C GLU A 150 -14.37 9.82 29.01
#